data_AF-A0AAV5YSP2-F1
#
_entry.id   AF-A0AAV5YSP2-F1
#
_cell.length_a   1.000
_cell.length_b   1.000
_cell.length_c   1.000
_cell.angle_alpha   90.00
_cell.angle_beta   90.00
_cell.angle_gamma   90.00
#
_symmetry.space_group_name_H-M   'P 1'
#
loop_
_entity.id
_entity.type
_entity.pdbx_description
1 polymer ?
#
loop_
_entity_poly.entity_id
_entity_poly.type
_entity_poly.pdbx_seq_one_letter_code
_entity_poly.pdbx_strand_id
1 'polypeptide(L)'
;AGQAFRAIREDEVLAQHLGIDTTRYKLLAFALSSGFAGLAGGLYAYYVQLVSPVVAGAATTSLVIGMAVFGGLGTLWGPVLGALLLYGLYEGLRFVGVVYNLIAVGFVIVVFVIFVPRGLAGLGRSA
;
A
#
# COMPACT_ATOMS: atom_id res chain seq x y z
N ALA A 1 -1.01 -15.83 -17.41
CA ALA A 1 -0.76 -14.49 -16.83
C ALA A 1 0.05 -14.53 -15.53
N GLY A 2 -0.40 -15.22 -14.47
CA GLY A 2 0.32 -15.20 -13.18
C GLY A 2 1.76 -15.76 -13.20
N GLN A 3 2.02 -16.79 -14.01
CA GLN A 3 3.37 -17.34 -14.19
C GLN A 3 4.31 -16.36 -14.89
N ALA A 4 3.82 -15.56 -15.84
CA ALA A 4 4.62 -14.53 -16.51
C ALA A 4 5.08 -13.44 -15.52
N PHE A 5 4.20 -13.01 -14.60
CA PHE A 5 4.58 -12.08 -13.54
C PHE A 5 5.58 -12.67 -12.54
N ARG A 6 5.52 -13.98 -12.27
CA ARG A 6 6.52 -14.68 -11.44
C ARG A 6 7.88 -14.74 -12.15
N ALA A 7 7.90 -15.11 -13.43
CA ALA A 7 9.12 -15.15 -14.23
C ALA A 7 9.79 -13.77 -14.30
N ILE A 8 9.03 -12.71 -14.57
CA ILE A 8 9.54 -11.32 -14.58
C ILE A 8 10.10 -10.90 -13.21
N ARG A 9 9.53 -11.41 -12.11
CA ARG A 9 10.00 -11.11 -10.75
C ARG A 9 11.31 -11.82 -10.40
N GLU A 10 11.55 -13.01 -10.97
CA GLU A 10 12.78 -13.78 -10.73
C GLU A 10 13.94 -13.25 -11.57
N ASP A 11 13.75 -13.18 -12.89
CA ASP A 11 14.73 -12.61 -13.82
C ASP A 11 14.03 -12.08 -15.06
N GLU A 12 14.04 -10.75 -15.20
CA GLU A 12 13.42 -10.07 -16.34
C GLU A 12 14.10 -10.40 -17.67
N VAL A 13 15.45 -10.49 -17.68
CA VAL A 13 16.22 -10.73 -18.90
C VAL A 13 15.96 -12.14 -19.39
N LEU A 14 15.95 -13.12 -18.47
CA LEU A 14 15.60 -14.50 -18.81
C LEU A 14 14.15 -14.61 -19.33
N ALA A 15 13.20 -13.90 -18.72
CA ALA A 15 11.81 -13.89 -19.16
C ALA A 15 11.67 -13.36 -20.60
N GLN A 16 12.42 -12.32 -20.97
CA GLN A 16 12.45 -11.81 -22.35
C GLN A 16 12.98 -12.85 -23.33
N HIS A 17 14.05 -13.58 -22.98
CA HIS A 17 14.61 -14.63 -23.83
C HIS A 17 13.67 -15.83 -24.01
N LEU A 18 12.77 -16.08 -23.04
CA LEU A 18 11.72 -17.10 -23.14
C LEU A 18 10.50 -16.64 -23.96
N GLY A 19 10.56 -15.46 -24.60
CA GLY A 19 9.50 -14.92 -25.45
C GLY A 19 8.39 -14.19 -24.70
N ILE A 20 8.60 -13.85 -23.42
CA ILE A 20 7.65 -13.07 -22.62
C ILE A 20 7.89 -11.58 -22.90
N ASP A 21 6.87 -10.88 -23.41
CA ASP A 21 6.91 -9.42 -23.58
C ASP A 21 6.79 -8.72 -22.21
N THR A 22 7.92 -8.49 -21.55
CA THR A 22 7.95 -7.92 -20.18
C THR A 22 7.39 -6.51 -20.14
N THR A 23 7.54 -5.73 -21.21
CA THR A 23 7.00 -4.38 -21.35
C THR A 23 5.47 -4.39 -21.27
N ARG A 24 4.80 -5.27 -22.04
CA ARG A 24 3.33 -5.38 -22.00
C ARG A 24 2.84 -5.79 -20.61
N TYR A 25 3.48 -6.77 -19.97
CA TYR A 25 3.08 -7.22 -18.64
C TYR A 25 3.27 -6.13 -17.58
N LYS A 26 4.37 -5.37 -17.62
CA LYS A 26 4.60 -4.23 -16.72
C LYS A 26 3.58 -3.11 -16.95
N LEU A 27 3.27 -2.78 -18.21
CA LEU A 27 2.25 -1.79 -18.54
C LEU A 27 0.87 -2.22 -18.03
N LEU A 28 0.51 -3.49 -18.17
CA LEU A 28 -0.74 -4.03 -17.62
C LEU A 28 -0.78 -3.91 -16.09
N ALA A 29 0.29 -4.29 -15.39
CA ALA A 29 0.37 -4.16 -13.94
C ALA A 29 0.26 -2.69 -13.49
N PHE A 30 0.95 -1.79 -14.18
CA PHE A 30 0.90 -0.35 -13.91
C PHE A 30 -0.50 0.23 -14.17
N ALA A 31 -1.12 -0.11 -15.29
CA ALA A 31 -2.46 0.35 -15.66
C ALA A 31 -3.53 -0.12 -14.66
N LEU A 32 -3.48 -1.40 -14.26
CA LEU A 32 -4.35 -1.95 -13.22
C LEU A 32 -4.15 -1.23 -11.88
N SER A 33 -2.90 -1.10 -11.42
CA SER A 33 -2.59 -0.43 -10.15
C SER A 33 -3.04 1.04 -10.16
N SER A 34 -2.76 1.76 -11.25
CA SER A 34 -3.12 3.16 -11.40
C SER A 34 -4.63 3.35 -11.52
N GLY A 35 -5.34 2.40 -12.16
CA GLY A 35 -6.79 2.38 -12.22
C GLY A 35 -7.42 2.31 -10.83
N PHE A 36 -6.96 1.38 -9.98
CA PHE A 36 -7.44 1.30 -8.59
C PHE A 36 -7.06 2.54 -7.76
N ALA A 37 -5.84 3.06 -7.91
CA ALA A 37 -5.42 4.28 -7.23
C ALA A 37 -6.26 5.50 -7.65
N GLY A 38 -6.56 5.63 -8.95
CA GLY A 38 -7.41 6.68 -9.49
C GLY A 38 -8.86 6.58 -9.03
N LEU A 39 -9.43 5.37 -9.02
CA LEU A 39 -10.77 5.13 -8.48
C LEU A 39 -10.86 5.50 -6.99
N ALA A 40 -9.87 5.07 -6.19
CA ALA A 40 -9.80 5.41 -4.77
C ALA A 40 -9.68 6.93 -4.55
N GLY A 41 -8.81 7.60 -5.31
CA GLY A 41 -8.65 9.05 -5.24
C GLY A 41 -9.90 9.82 -5.68
N GLY A 42 -10.57 9.38 -6.74
CA GLY A 42 -11.82 9.98 -7.22
C GLY A 42 -12.95 9.84 -6.20
N LEU A 43 -13.10 8.66 -5.61
CA LEU A 43 -14.08 8.42 -4.54
C LEU A 43 -13.79 9.27 -3.30
N TYR A 44 -12.51 9.40 -2.94
CA TYR A 44 -12.08 10.25 -1.83
C TYR A 44 -12.37 11.74 -2.10
N ALA A 45 -12.10 12.23 -3.31
CA ALA A 45 -12.41 13.61 -3.69
C ALA A 45 -13.92 13.90 -3.63
N TYR A 46 -14.75 12.94 -4.05
CA TYR A 46 -16.21 13.05 -3.91
C TYR A 46 -16.65 13.09 -2.45
N TYR A 47 -16.06 12.26 -1.58
CA TYR A 47 -16.38 12.20 -0.16
C TYR A 47 -16.00 13.48 0.59
N VAL A 48 -14.80 14.01 0.35
CA VAL A 48 -14.28 15.19 1.07
C VAL A 48 -14.87 16.50 0.53
N GLN A 49 -15.41 16.50 -0.70
CA GLN A 49 -15.99 17.68 -1.39
C GLN A 49 -15.04 18.89 -1.51
N LEU A 50 -13.78 18.73 -1.13
CA LEU A 50 -12.74 19.74 -1.13
C LEU A 50 -11.45 19.13 -1.65
N VAL A 51 -10.96 19.66 -2.77
CA VAL A 51 -9.68 19.26 -3.35
C VAL A 51 -8.64 20.31 -2.98
N SER A 52 -7.76 19.96 -2.06
CA SER A 52 -6.64 20.81 -1.63
C SER A 52 -5.31 20.07 -1.86
N PRO A 53 -4.22 20.74 -2.27
CA PRO A 53 -2.92 20.09 -2.37
C PRO A 53 -2.42 19.53 -1.03
N VAL A 54 -2.99 19.99 0.10
CA VAL A 54 -2.67 19.49 1.44
C VAL A 54 -3.14 18.03 1.64
N VAL A 55 -4.27 17.62 1.06
CA VAL A 55 -4.74 16.21 1.20
C VAL A 55 -3.86 15.23 0.44
N ALA A 56 -3.15 15.67 -0.59
CA ALA A 56 -2.12 14.88 -1.28
C ALA A 56 -0.71 15.09 -0.69
N GLY A 57 -0.60 15.75 0.46
CA GLY A 57 0.68 16.05 1.09
C GLY A 57 1.44 14.81 1.58
N ALA A 58 2.66 15.05 2.08
CA ALA A 58 3.54 14.00 2.57
C ALA A 58 2.90 13.14 3.69
N ALA A 59 2.02 13.72 4.51
CA ALA A 59 1.32 13.02 5.58
C ALA A 59 0.46 11.86 5.06
N THR A 60 -0.43 12.15 4.10
CA THR A 60 -1.33 11.17 3.52
C THR A 60 -0.57 10.10 2.74
N THR A 61 0.42 10.50 1.93
CA THR A 61 1.24 9.57 1.15
C THR A 61 2.01 8.62 2.06
N SER A 62 2.62 9.13 3.15
CA SER A 62 3.33 8.31 4.13
C SER A 62 2.39 7.32 4.83
N LEU A 63 1.17 7.75 5.13
CA LEU A 63 0.16 6.90 5.75
C LEU A 63 -0.28 5.78 4.81
N VAL A 64 -0.55 6.08 3.53
CA VAL A 64 -0.91 5.09 2.51
C VAL A 64 0.21 4.06 2.30
N ILE A 65 1.47 4.51 2.25
CA ILE A 65 2.63 3.61 2.20
C ILE A 65 2.69 2.77 3.48
N GLY A 66 2.46 3.39 4.64
CA GLY A 66 2.38 2.72 5.94
C GLY A 66 1.35 1.59 5.95
N MET A 67 0.13 1.81 5.44
CA MET A 67 -0.92 0.78 5.34
C MET A 67 -0.44 -0.44 4.55
N ALA A 68 0.23 -0.21 3.40
CA ALA A 68 0.74 -1.29 2.56
C ALA A 68 1.88 -2.06 3.23
N VAL A 69 2.79 -1.36 3.91
CA VAL A 69 3.92 -1.97 4.63
C VAL A 69 3.43 -2.76 5.84
N PHE A 70 2.49 -2.23 6.63
CA PHE A 70 1.89 -2.91 7.78
C PHE A 70 1.20 -4.21 7.39
N GLY A 71 0.48 -4.17 6.28
CA GLY A 71 -0.18 -5.33 5.72
C GLY A 71 0.79 -6.42 5.26
N GLY A 72 1.93 -6.01 4.71
CA GLY A 72 2.99 -6.86 4.18
C GLY A 72 3.02 -6.87 2.64
N LEU A 73 4.17 -6.49 2.06
CA LEU A 73 4.39 -6.25 0.61
C LEU A 73 4.33 -7.49 -0.31
N GLY A 74 3.86 -8.64 0.17
CA GLY A 74 3.91 -9.92 -0.55
C GLY A 74 2.60 -10.71 -0.56
N THR A 75 1.50 -10.11 -0.12
CA THR A 75 0.19 -10.78 -0.01
C THR A 75 -0.94 -9.91 -0.54
N LEU A 76 -2.01 -10.54 -1.05
CA LEU A 76 -3.21 -9.81 -1.49
C LEU A 76 -4.02 -9.25 -0.30
N TRP A 77 -4.15 -10.04 0.76
CA TRP A 77 -5.01 -9.69 1.91
C TRP A 77 -4.32 -8.83 2.98
N GLY A 78 -2.99 -8.87 3.03
CA GLY A 78 -2.20 -8.11 3.99
C GLY A 78 -2.50 -6.61 3.95
N PRO A 79 -2.34 -5.93 2.81
CA PRO A 79 -2.59 -4.49 2.69
C PRO A 79 -4.01 -4.08 3.09
N VAL A 80 -5.02 -4.93 2.86
CA VAL A 80 -6.41 -4.66 3.27
C VAL A 80 -6.55 -4.64 4.79
N LEU A 81 -5.99 -5.63 5.48
CA LEU A 81 -5.98 -5.69 6.95
C LEU A 81 -5.11 -4.58 7.56
N GLY A 82 -3.96 -4.31 6.95
CA GLY A 82 -3.06 -3.21 7.33
C GLY A 82 -3.75 -1.86 7.20
N ALA A 83 -4.50 -1.63 6.11
CA ALA A 83 -5.30 -0.43 5.92
C ALA A 83 -6.40 -0.29 6.97
N LEU A 84 -7.16 -1.35 7.25
CA LEU A 84 -8.22 -1.31 8.28
C LEU A 84 -7.67 -0.95 9.66
N LEU A 85 -6.56 -1.58 10.08
CA LEU A 85 -5.95 -1.34 11.38
C LEU A 85 -5.34 0.05 11.47
N LEU A 86 -4.47 0.44 10.52
CA LEU A 86 -3.80 1.73 10.58
C LEU A 86 -4.76 2.89 10.37
N TYR A 87 -5.70 2.77 9.44
CA TYR A 87 -6.67 3.83 9.19
C TYR A 87 -7.66 3.94 10.35
N GLY A 88 -8.12 2.82 10.91
CA GLY A 88 -8.95 2.82 12.11
C GLY A 88 -8.26 3.47 13.30
N LEU A 89 -6.97 3.19 13.49
CA LEU A 89 -6.16 3.84 14.52
C LEU A 89 -5.97 5.34 14.24
N TYR A 90 -5.63 5.70 13.00
CA TYR A 90 -5.48 7.09 12.56
C TYR A 90 -6.75 7.92 12.85
N GLU A 91 -7.91 7.39 12.46
CA GLU A 91 -9.20 8.04 12.65
C GLU A 91 -9.58 8.11 14.14
N GLY A 92 -9.30 7.06 14.92
CA GLY A 92 -9.50 7.06 16.37
C GLY A 92 -8.63 8.08 17.11
N LEU A 93 -7.40 8.30 16.65
CA LEU A 93 -6.48 9.30 17.19
C LEU A 93 -6.76 10.72 16.68
N ARG A 94 -7.65 10.89 15.68
CA ARG A 94 -7.96 12.20 15.09
C ARG A 94 -8.51 13.18 16.13
N PHE A 95 -9.19 12.68 17.15
CA PHE A 95 -9.80 13.48 18.22
C PHE A 95 -8.78 14.13 19.18
N VAL A 96 -7.51 13.69 19.18
CA VAL A 96 -6.47 14.16 20.11
C VAL A 96 -5.70 15.39 19.55
N GLY A 97 -5.83 15.68 18.26
CA GLY A 97 -5.25 16.87 17.61
C GLY A 97 -4.29 16.54 16.45
N VAL A 98 -4.31 17.38 15.40
CA VAL A 98 -3.68 17.13 14.10
C VAL A 98 -2.15 16.91 14.17
N VAL A 99 -1.44 17.71 14.99
CA VAL A 99 0.02 17.62 15.11
C VAL A 99 0.44 16.37 15.89
N TYR A 100 -0.27 16.06 16.96
CA TYR A 100 -0.02 14.86 17.76
C TYR A 100 -0.34 13.59 16.98
N ASN A 101 -1.37 13.62 16.14
CA ASN A 101 -1.76 12.51 15.30
C ASN A 101 -0.64 12.09 14.32
N LEU A 102 0.00 13.06 13.65
CA LEU A 102 1.03 12.78 12.65
C LEU A 102 2.30 12.17 13.27
N ILE A 103 2.72 12.69 14.43
CA ILE A 103 3.85 12.14 15.19
C ILE A 103 3.50 10.76 15.76
N ALA A 104 2.30 10.60 16.32
CA ALA A 104 1.85 9.32 16.87
C ALA A 104 1.75 8.24 15.80
N VAL A 105 1.21 8.56 14.63
CA VAL A 105 1.09 7.61 13.50
C VAL A 105 2.46 7.23 12.97
N GLY A 106 3.37 8.20 12.80
CA GLY A 106 4.76 7.90 12.43
C GLY A 106 5.47 7.01 13.45
N PHE A 107 5.28 7.26 14.74
CA PHE A 107 5.84 6.44 15.82
C PHE A 107 5.25 5.03 15.83
N VAL A 108 3.93 4.90 15.69
CA VAL A 108 3.26 3.60 15.55
C VAL A 108 3.80 2.85 14.35
N ILE A 109 4.04 3.55 13.23
CA ILE A 109 4.65 2.95 12.04
C ILE A 109 6.03 2.36 12.34
N VAL A 110 6.90 3.13 12.96
CA VAL A 110 8.25 2.68 13.33
C VAL A 110 8.19 1.49 14.29
N VAL A 111 7.39 1.58 15.36
CA VAL A 111 7.23 0.51 16.34
C VAL A 111 6.72 -0.76 15.67
N PHE A 112 5.67 -0.68 14.86
CA PHE A 112 5.10 -1.86 14.23
C PHE A 112 6.04 -2.52 13.23
N VAL A 113 6.78 -1.74 12.45
CA VAL A 113 7.80 -2.27 11.52
C VAL A 113 8.90 -3.02 12.29
N ILE A 114 9.26 -2.56 13.49
CA ILE A 114 10.22 -3.24 14.37
C ILE A 114 9.65 -4.56 14.92
N PHE A 115 8.40 -4.56 15.39
CA PHE A 115 7.80 -5.73 16.04
C PHE A 115 7.24 -6.78 15.06
N VAL A 116 6.83 -6.38 13.85
CA VAL A 116 6.21 -7.26 12.84
C VAL A 116 6.85 -7.02 11.45
N PRO A 117 8.14 -7.35 11.26
CA PRO A 117 8.88 -7.03 10.03
C PRO A 117 8.36 -7.78 8.79
N ARG A 118 7.55 -8.84 8.97
CA ARG A 118 6.90 -9.58 7.87
C ARG A 118 5.46 -9.11 7.58
N GLY A 119 4.98 -8.08 8.28
CA GLY A 119 3.60 -7.60 8.21
C GLY A 119 2.58 -8.59 8.78
N LEU A 120 1.33 -8.15 8.92
CA LEU A 120 0.24 -8.99 9.45
C LEU A 120 0.03 -10.29 8.66
N ALA A 121 0.29 -10.25 7.35
CA ALA A 121 0.15 -11.44 6.52
C ALA A 121 1.27 -12.47 6.69
N GLY A 122 2.36 -12.13 7.40
CA GLY A 122 3.40 -13.07 7.82
C GLY A 122 2.93 -14.05 8.90
N LEU A 123 1.96 -13.66 9.75
CA LEU A 123 1.42 -14.51 10.82
C LEU A 123 0.61 -15.70 10.27
N GLY A 124 -0.09 -15.53 9.15
CA GLY A 124 -0.93 -16.57 8.55
C GLY A 124 -0.19 -17.61 7.69
N ARG A 125 1.12 -17.44 7.43
CA ARG A 125 1.95 -18.40 6.68
C ARG A 125 2.91 -19.20 7.59
N SER A 126 2.81 -19.04 8.90
CA SER A 126 3.60 -19.80 9.89
C SER A 126 2.85 -21.01 10.48
N ALA A 127 1.77 -21.46 9.82
CA ALA A 127 1.08 -22.70 10.08
C ALA A 127 0.89 -23.48 8.78
#